data_AF-A0A0L8HMJ5-F1
#
_entry.id   AF-A0A0L8HMJ5-F1
#
_cell.length_a   1.000
_cell.length_b   1.000
_cell.length_c   1.000
_cell.angle_alpha   90.00
_cell.angle_beta   90.00
_cell.angle_gamma   90.00
#
_symmetry.space_group_name_H-M   'P 1'
#
loop_
_entity.id
_entity.type
_entity.pdbx_description
1 polymer ?
#
loop_
_entity_poly.entity_id
_entity_poly.type
_entity_poly.pdbx_seq_one_letter_code
_entity_poly.pdbx_strand_id
1 'polypeptide(L)'
;MKECGPNQIWKTCGKLTDVKTCFEQNANQLNNSKEQCSEGCFCKEGFIRQENECILPSDCGCVYNDVYYAIGDQIVINDCSEKAFCEQNGTIKFSNHACHEDATCKIKDGVFDCFCNNGFFGNGTQCYEDFCQKMSNCTAPAECVSVPNGFYCQCPDGYNTNCEFCEDINECLTNTDDCDKVGQCINTNGSYECSCPKGYYMNNNKCEDVDECEMKIDNCGNHSRCINTPGSFNCKCCSGYELTADNKCTAGFPRSILGTLLNYPPSFIIIIIIIIIIIIIIIIIIV
;
A
#
# COMPACT_ATOMS: atom_id res chain seq x y z
N MET A 1 24.27 7.91 24.93
CA MET A 1 25.11 6.71 25.12
C MET A 1 25.39 6.12 23.75
N LYS A 2 26.54 5.51 23.51
CA LYS A 2 26.73 4.72 22.29
C LYS A 2 25.93 3.43 22.48
N GLU A 3 24.82 3.30 21.75
CA GLU A 3 23.91 2.17 21.87
C GLU A 3 24.33 1.06 20.91
N CYS A 4 24.37 -0.17 21.42
CA CYS A 4 24.61 -1.38 20.64
C CYS A 4 23.34 -2.22 20.60
N GLY A 5 23.25 -3.14 19.64
CA GLY A 5 22.13 -4.05 19.51
C GLY A 5 22.04 -5.08 20.66
N PRO A 6 21.04 -5.97 20.60
CA PRO A 6 20.90 -7.08 21.54
C PRO A 6 22.19 -7.90 21.65
N ASN A 7 22.54 -8.31 22.87
CA ASN A 7 23.72 -9.12 23.17
C ASN A 7 25.08 -8.52 22.73
N GLN A 8 25.13 -7.21 22.47
CA GLN A 8 26.35 -6.48 22.17
C GLN A 8 26.79 -5.57 23.33
N ILE A 9 28.07 -5.21 23.34
CA ILE A 9 28.70 -4.27 24.26
C ILE A 9 29.61 -3.32 23.48
N TRP A 10 29.51 -2.03 23.79
CA TRP A 10 30.41 -1.02 23.20
C TRP A 10 31.81 -1.13 23.83
N LYS A 11 32.84 -1.18 22.99
CA LYS A 11 34.25 -1.11 23.43
C LYS A 11 34.97 -0.03 22.63
N THR A 12 35.79 0.77 23.32
CA THR A 12 36.68 1.77 22.69
C THR A 12 37.93 1.15 22.07
N CYS A 13 38.27 -0.09 22.44
CA CYS A 13 39.35 -0.89 21.88
C CYS A 13 39.02 -2.37 22.11
N GLY A 14 38.19 -2.95 21.23
CA GLY A 14 37.93 -4.40 21.21
C GLY A 14 38.90 -5.09 20.26
N LYS A 15 39.50 -6.22 20.68
CA LYS A 15 40.42 -6.96 19.83
C LYS A 15 39.63 -7.64 18.72
N LEU A 16 40.13 -7.58 17.49
CA LEU A 16 39.51 -8.29 16.37
C LEU A 16 39.56 -9.82 16.58
N THR A 17 40.58 -10.32 17.29
CA THR A 17 40.69 -11.73 17.71
C THR A 17 39.60 -12.18 18.68
N ASP A 18 38.88 -11.25 19.33
CA ASP A 18 37.76 -11.59 20.23
C ASP A 18 36.45 -11.79 19.46
N VAL A 19 36.41 -11.44 18.17
CA VAL A 19 35.24 -11.63 17.31
C VAL A 19 35.22 -13.07 16.85
N LYS A 20 34.70 -13.97 17.70
CA LYS A 20 34.39 -15.33 17.28
C LYS A 20 33.25 -15.26 16.28
N THR A 21 33.40 -15.93 15.14
CA THR A 21 32.35 -16.18 14.16
C THR A 21 31.93 -17.65 14.16
N CYS A 22 30.74 -17.97 13.62
CA CYS A 22 30.32 -19.37 13.47
C CYS A 22 31.25 -20.17 12.53
N PHE A 23 31.97 -19.48 11.63
CA PHE A 23 32.98 -20.10 10.78
C PHE A 23 34.20 -20.56 11.60
N GLU A 24 34.73 -19.68 12.46
CA GLU A 24 35.94 -19.93 13.26
C GLU A 24 35.73 -20.91 14.42
N GLN A 25 34.48 -21.16 14.84
CA GLN A 25 34.20 -22.23 15.80
C GLN A 25 34.37 -23.63 15.20
N ASN A 26 34.12 -23.78 13.91
CA ASN A 26 34.14 -25.07 13.22
C ASN A 26 35.42 -25.27 12.38
N ALA A 27 36.11 -24.19 12.02
CA ALA A 27 37.42 -24.23 11.39
C ALA A 27 38.52 -24.32 12.46
N ASN A 28 39.38 -25.34 12.40
CA ASN A 28 40.62 -25.47 13.20
C ASN A 28 41.69 -24.43 12.80
N GLN A 29 41.32 -23.16 12.63
CA GLN A 29 42.24 -22.08 12.24
C GLN A 29 42.38 -21.06 13.36
N LEU A 30 43.38 -21.30 14.22
CA LEU A 30 44.00 -20.26 15.06
C LEU A 30 44.81 -19.33 14.16
N ASN A 31 44.17 -18.29 13.61
CA ASN A 31 44.92 -17.25 12.92
C ASN A 31 45.55 -16.28 13.93
N ASN A 32 46.85 -16.51 14.14
CA ASN A 32 47.80 -15.53 14.67
C ASN A 32 47.75 -14.26 13.80
N SER A 33 46.95 -13.27 14.22
CA SER A 33 46.96 -11.93 13.64
C SER A 33 47.15 -10.90 14.74
N LYS A 34 48.08 -9.99 14.48
CA LYS A 34 48.64 -8.98 15.40
C LYS A 34 47.56 -8.14 16.08
N GLU A 35 47.89 -7.71 17.30
CA GLU A 35 47.16 -6.80 18.19
C GLU A 35 46.66 -5.51 17.50
N GLN A 36 45.55 -5.61 16.77
CA GLN A 36 44.85 -4.46 16.22
C GLN A 36 43.43 -4.45 16.82
N CYS A 37 43.12 -3.39 17.58
CA CYS A 37 41.80 -3.20 18.16
C CYS A 37 41.03 -2.12 17.41
N SER A 38 39.71 -2.27 17.37
CA SER A 38 38.79 -1.29 16.79
C SER A 38 37.82 -0.80 17.86
N GLU A 39 37.38 0.45 17.71
CA GLU A 39 36.27 0.99 18.48
C GLU A 39 34.94 0.58 17.83
N GLY A 40 34.00 0.04 18.61
CA GLY A 40 32.70 -0.39 18.09
C GLY A 40 31.91 -1.30 19.04
N CYS A 41 30.83 -1.90 18.52
CA CYS A 41 30.03 -2.90 19.22
C CYS A 41 30.58 -4.31 19.00
N PHE A 42 30.75 -5.05 20.10
CA PHE A 42 31.26 -6.43 20.13
C PHE A 42 30.25 -7.34 20.83
N CYS A 43 30.24 -8.63 20.51
CA CYS A 43 29.39 -9.58 21.22
C CYS A 43 29.78 -9.71 22.69
N LYS A 44 28.79 -9.87 23.56
CA LYS A 44 28.99 -10.21 24.98
C LYS A 44 29.62 -11.61 25.09
N GLU A 45 30.29 -11.88 26.20
CA GLU A 45 30.85 -13.19 26.48
C GLU A 45 29.77 -14.28 26.39
N GLY A 46 30.08 -15.40 25.71
CA GLY A 46 29.13 -16.46 25.41
C GLY A 46 28.35 -16.28 24.10
N PHE A 47 28.45 -15.12 23.43
CA PHE A 47 27.83 -14.86 22.12
C PHE A 47 28.87 -14.76 21.01
N ILE A 48 28.43 -15.05 19.79
CA ILE A 48 29.26 -15.13 18.58
C ILE A 48 28.67 -14.21 17.53
N ARG A 49 29.53 -13.59 16.73
CA ARG A 49 29.10 -12.69 15.67
C ARG A 49 28.68 -13.47 14.42
N GLN A 50 27.45 -13.27 13.99
CA GLN A 50 26.97 -13.65 12.66
C GLN A 50 26.49 -12.38 11.97
N GLU A 51 27.23 -11.96 10.92
CA GLU A 51 27.02 -10.67 10.26
C GLU A 51 27.02 -9.47 11.24
N ASN A 52 25.85 -8.87 11.50
CA ASN A 52 25.65 -7.76 12.42
C ASN A 52 24.95 -8.13 13.73
N GLU A 53 24.66 -9.41 13.95
CA GLU A 53 24.00 -9.92 15.14
C GLU A 53 24.93 -10.76 16.02
N CYS A 54 24.56 -10.88 17.30
CA CYS A 54 25.26 -11.70 18.28
C CYS A 54 24.35 -12.83 18.75
N ILE A 55 24.62 -14.03 18.26
CA ILE A 55 23.82 -15.24 18.48
C ILE A 55 24.49 -16.20 19.47
N LEU A 56 23.74 -17.18 19.96
CA LEU A 56 24.32 -18.25 20.77
C LEU A 56 25.11 -19.22 19.88
N PRO A 57 26.15 -19.89 20.42
CA PRO A 57 26.89 -20.92 19.69
C PRO A 57 26.01 -22.08 19.18
N SER A 58 24.93 -22.41 19.89
CA SER A 58 23.96 -23.43 19.47
C SER A 58 23.20 -23.07 18.20
N ASP A 59 23.14 -21.78 17.90
CA ASP A 59 22.39 -21.22 16.77
C ASP A 59 23.31 -21.03 15.54
N CYS A 60 24.58 -21.42 15.66
CA CYS A 60 25.49 -21.47 14.53
C CYS A 60 25.06 -22.55 13.54
N GLY A 61 25.16 -22.20 12.25
CA GLY A 61 25.02 -23.14 11.15
C GLY A 61 26.21 -24.09 11.03
N CYS A 62 26.30 -24.74 9.88
CA CYS A 62 27.27 -25.80 9.61
C CYS A 62 28.43 -25.28 8.77
N VAL A 63 29.59 -25.92 8.87
CA VAL A 63 30.70 -25.70 7.94
C VAL A 63 31.01 -26.99 7.20
N TYR A 64 30.95 -26.95 5.87
CA TYR A 64 31.28 -28.07 4.99
C TYR A 64 32.24 -27.60 3.91
N ASN A 65 33.37 -28.29 3.72
CA ASN A 65 34.42 -27.92 2.75
C ASN A 65 34.80 -26.43 2.80
N ASP A 66 35.03 -25.89 4.01
CA ASP A 66 35.39 -24.49 4.26
C ASP A 66 34.34 -23.46 3.79
N VAL A 67 33.08 -23.88 3.62
CA VAL A 67 31.94 -23.01 3.33
C VAL A 67 30.94 -23.09 4.49
N TYR A 68 30.43 -21.92 4.91
CA TYR A 68 29.39 -21.82 5.93
C TYR A 68 28.00 -21.98 5.32
N TYR A 69 27.14 -22.72 6.00
CA TYR A 69 25.75 -22.97 5.65
C TYR A 69 24.85 -22.65 6.83
N ALA A 70 23.77 -21.92 6.61
CA ALA A 70 22.79 -21.63 7.64
C ALA A 70 22.02 -22.91 8.05
N ILE A 71 21.46 -22.91 9.25
CA ILE A 71 20.57 -24.01 9.68
C ILE A 71 19.38 -24.08 8.71
N GLY A 72 19.10 -25.28 8.21
CA GLY A 72 18.07 -25.52 7.20
C GLY A 72 18.59 -25.54 5.76
N ASP A 73 19.85 -25.14 5.52
CA ASP A 73 20.43 -25.20 4.18
C ASP A 73 20.57 -26.65 3.70
N GLN A 74 20.35 -26.81 2.40
CA GLN A 74 20.48 -28.07 1.68
C GLN A 74 21.57 -27.94 0.61
N ILE A 75 22.46 -28.91 0.56
CA ILE A 75 23.67 -28.88 -0.25
C ILE A 75 23.71 -30.15 -1.08
N VAL A 76 23.68 -30.01 -2.40
CA VAL A 76 23.88 -31.14 -3.30
C VAL A 76 25.37 -31.30 -3.55
N ILE A 77 25.88 -32.51 -3.34
CA ILE A 77 27.32 -32.81 -3.39
C ILE A 77 27.54 -34.11 -4.18
N ASN A 78 28.81 -34.41 -4.47
CA ASN A 78 29.22 -35.66 -5.13
C ASN A 78 28.43 -35.93 -6.43
N ASP A 79 28.38 -34.94 -7.34
CA ASP A 79 27.69 -35.06 -8.64
C ASP A 79 26.21 -35.48 -8.51
N CYS A 80 25.50 -34.84 -7.59
CA CYS A 80 24.10 -35.11 -7.25
C CYS A 80 23.80 -36.52 -6.72
N SER A 81 24.79 -37.27 -6.24
CA SER A 81 24.56 -38.56 -5.56
C SER A 81 24.21 -38.42 -4.08
N GLU A 82 24.51 -37.28 -3.47
CA GLU A 82 24.25 -37.02 -2.06
C GLU A 82 23.73 -35.62 -1.82
N LYS A 83 22.89 -35.49 -0.80
CA LYS A 83 22.39 -34.23 -0.30
C LYS A 83 22.70 -34.11 1.20
N ALA A 84 23.41 -33.06 1.56
CA ALA A 84 23.74 -32.69 2.91
C ALA A 84 22.74 -31.64 3.42
N PHE A 85 22.26 -31.81 4.65
CA PHE A 85 21.36 -30.88 5.32
C PHE A 85 22.02 -30.35 6.59
N CYS A 86 22.01 -29.03 6.76
CA CYS A 86 22.49 -28.41 7.98
C CYS A 86 21.41 -28.44 9.07
N GLU A 87 21.58 -29.30 10.06
CA GLU A 87 20.67 -29.42 11.21
C GLU A 87 21.03 -28.41 12.31
N GLN A 88 20.15 -28.30 13.31
CA GLN A 88 20.43 -27.55 14.53
C GLN A 88 21.70 -28.08 15.22
N ASN A 89 22.39 -27.22 15.97
CA ASN A 89 23.69 -27.49 16.59
C ASN A 89 24.86 -27.68 15.60
N GLY A 90 24.72 -27.23 14.34
CA GLY A 90 25.82 -27.21 13.37
C GLY A 90 26.21 -28.59 12.81
N THR A 91 25.35 -29.60 12.95
CA THR A 91 25.61 -30.95 12.42
C THR A 91 25.13 -31.11 10.99
N ILE A 92 25.94 -31.76 10.15
CA ILE A 92 25.58 -32.06 8.76
C ILE A 92 25.04 -33.49 8.67
N LYS A 93 23.84 -33.62 8.12
CA LYS A 93 23.22 -34.91 7.84
C LYS A 93 23.20 -35.19 6.35
N PHE A 94 23.77 -36.32 5.97
CA PHE A 94 23.80 -36.78 4.58
C PHE A 94 22.60 -37.67 4.27
N SER A 95 22.13 -37.57 3.05
CA SER A 95 21.06 -38.39 2.49
C SER A 95 21.37 -38.72 1.04
N ASN A 96 20.91 -39.88 0.59
CA ASN A 96 21.06 -40.27 -0.80
C ASN A 96 20.20 -39.34 -1.68
N HIS A 97 20.75 -38.91 -2.80
CA HIS A 97 20.08 -38.05 -3.76
C HIS A 97 20.34 -38.58 -5.17
N ALA A 98 19.35 -38.46 -6.04
CA ALA A 98 19.48 -38.87 -7.42
C ALA A 98 18.57 -38.00 -8.27
N CYS A 99 19.10 -37.54 -9.40
CA CYS A 99 18.30 -36.85 -10.39
C CYS A 99 17.33 -37.82 -11.07
N HIS A 100 16.19 -37.28 -11.53
CA HIS A 100 15.32 -37.98 -12.47
C HIS A 100 16.09 -38.37 -13.74
N GLU A 101 15.66 -39.41 -14.45
CA GLU A 101 16.29 -39.79 -15.74
C GLU A 101 16.22 -38.66 -16.78
N ASP A 102 15.14 -37.88 -16.75
CA ASP A 102 14.96 -36.66 -17.53
C ASP A 102 15.49 -35.38 -16.85
N ALA A 103 16.47 -35.50 -15.97
CA ALA A 103 17.16 -34.37 -15.36
C ALA A 103 18.67 -34.50 -15.48
N THR A 104 19.35 -33.35 -15.46
CA THR A 104 20.80 -33.25 -15.48
C THR A 104 21.30 -32.56 -14.21
N CYS A 105 22.30 -33.14 -13.56
CA CYS A 105 23.05 -32.49 -12.49
C CYS A 105 23.94 -31.39 -13.08
N LYS A 106 23.69 -30.13 -12.73
CA LYS A 106 24.47 -28.98 -13.25
C LYS A 106 24.34 -27.76 -12.35
N ILE A 107 25.14 -26.72 -12.61
CA ILE A 107 24.95 -25.40 -12.02
C ILE A 107 23.99 -24.60 -12.91
N LYS A 108 22.91 -24.08 -12.35
CA LYS A 108 22.00 -23.13 -12.99
C LYS A 108 21.69 -21.99 -12.02
N ASP A 109 21.87 -20.75 -12.47
CA ASP A 109 21.62 -19.53 -11.67
C ASP A 109 22.33 -19.52 -10.30
N GLY A 110 23.55 -20.06 -10.26
CA GLY A 110 24.37 -20.16 -9.04
C GLY A 110 24.06 -21.34 -8.13
N VAL A 111 23.05 -22.16 -8.47
CA VAL A 111 22.63 -23.33 -7.69
C VAL A 111 23.09 -24.61 -8.39
N PHE A 112 23.83 -25.45 -7.68
CA PHE A 112 24.18 -26.80 -8.13
C PHE A 112 23.12 -27.79 -7.63
N ASP A 113 22.32 -28.35 -8.54
CA ASP A 113 21.23 -29.29 -8.23
C ASP A 113 20.85 -30.09 -9.49
N CYS A 114 19.87 -30.98 -9.36
CA CYS A 114 19.18 -31.62 -10.46
C CYS A 114 18.22 -30.62 -11.14
N PHE A 115 18.34 -30.48 -12.45
CA PHE A 115 17.42 -29.66 -13.24
C PHE A 115 16.84 -30.47 -14.37
N CYS A 116 15.51 -30.44 -14.52
CA CYS A 116 14.83 -31.13 -15.62
C CYS A 116 15.39 -30.69 -16.98
N ASN A 117 15.47 -31.65 -17.90
CA ASN A 117 15.95 -31.47 -19.25
C ASN A 117 14.97 -30.60 -20.06
N ASN A 118 15.40 -30.11 -21.22
CA ASN A 118 14.55 -29.28 -22.07
C ASN A 118 13.27 -30.05 -22.47
N GLY A 119 12.11 -29.38 -22.41
CA GLY A 119 10.80 -30.01 -22.62
C GLY A 119 10.26 -30.78 -21.41
N PHE A 120 10.86 -30.64 -20.23
CA PHE A 120 10.36 -31.15 -18.96
C PHE A 120 10.33 -30.07 -17.88
N PHE A 121 9.40 -30.19 -16.94
CA PHE A 121 9.28 -29.31 -15.78
C PHE A 121 9.20 -30.14 -14.49
N GLY A 122 9.52 -29.53 -13.34
CA GLY A 122 9.51 -30.19 -12.04
C GLY A 122 10.65 -29.75 -11.14
N ASN A 123 10.96 -30.56 -10.13
CA ASN A 123 11.98 -30.25 -9.11
C ASN A 123 13.34 -30.93 -9.37
N GLY A 124 13.55 -31.51 -10.55
CA GLY A 124 14.79 -32.22 -10.91
C GLY A 124 14.89 -33.66 -10.40
N THR A 125 14.27 -33.99 -9.27
CA THR A 125 14.11 -35.39 -8.80
C THR A 125 12.85 -36.05 -9.35
N GLN A 126 11.86 -35.23 -9.70
CA GLN A 126 10.65 -35.60 -10.40
C GLN A 126 10.48 -34.61 -11.55
N CYS A 127 10.48 -35.14 -12.77
CA CYS A 127 10.28 -34.38 -13.99
C CYS A 127 9.08 -34.93 -14.75
N TYR A 128 8.27 -34.03 -15.28
CA TYR A 128 7.10 -34.32 -16.09
C TYR A 128 7.24 -33.60 -17.42
N GLU A 129 6.60 -34.10 -18.47
CA GLU A 129 6.65 -33.43 -19.76
C GLU A 129 6.10 -31.99 -19.66
N ASP A 130 6.82 -31.05 -20.26
CA ASP A 130 6.38 -29.66 -20.36
C ASP A 130 5.46 -29.51 -21.58
N PHE A 131 4.17 -29.71 -21.33
CA PHE A 131 3.13 -29.56 -22.35
C PHE A 131 3.02 -28.12 -22.85
N CYS A 132 3.39 -27.11 -22.07
CA CYS A 132 3.41 -25.72 -22.53
C CYS A 132 4.47 -25.45 -23.59
N GLN A 133 5.60 -26.17 -23.56
CA GLN A 133 6.61 -26.09 -24.63
C GLN A 133 6.22 -26.93 -25.86
N LYS A 134 5.48 -28.02 -25.66
CA LYS A 134 5.16 -28.97 -26.74
C LYS A 134 3.84 -28.67 -27.46
N MET A 135 2.80 -28.34 -26.73
CA MET A 135 1.42 -28.27 -27.21
C MET A 135 0.58 -27.36 -26.29
N SER A 136 0.76 -26.04 -26.39
CA SER A 136 -0.12 -25.06 -25.74
C SER A 136 -1.10 -24.46 -26.74
N ASN A 137 -2.39 -24.40 -26.41
CA ASN A 137 -3.42 -23.66 -27.15
C ASN A 137 -3.98 -22.46 -26.38
N CYS A 138 -3.29 -22.01 -25.32
CA CYS A 138 -3.70 -20.88 -24.52
C CYS A 138 -3.69 -19.59 -25.34
N THR A 139 -4.78 -18.83 -25.29
CA THR A 139 -4.89 -17.53 -25.95
C THR A 139 -4.64 -16.42 -24.93
N ALA A 140 -3.80 -15.45 -25.29
CA ALA A 140 -3.55 -14.29 -24.43
C ALA A 140 -4.87 -13.60 -24.03
N PRO A 141 -5.04 -13.18 -22.76
CA PRO A 141 -4.00 -13.04 -21.73
C PRO A 141 -3.72 -14.29 -20.88
N ALA A 142 -4.27 -15.47 -21.24
CA ALA A 142 -4.02 -16.69 -20.47
C ALA A 142 -2.56 -17.14 -20.57
N GLU A 143 -1.98 -17.54 -19.44
CA GLU A 143 -0.66 -18.17 -19.35
C GLU A 143 -0.80 -19.69 -19.25
N CYS A 144 0.09 -20.42 -19.94
CA CYS A 144 0.07 -21.88 -19.90
C CYS A 144 0.78 -22.39 -18.64
N VAL A 145 0.15 -23.34 -17.94
CA VAL A 145 0.72 -24.02 -16.78
C VAL A 145 0.77 -25.52 -17.02
N SER A 146 1.99 -26.07 -17.10
CA SER A 146 2.21 -27.51 -17.19
C SER A 146 1.95 -28.19 -15.84
N VAL A 147 1.25 -29.33 -15.87
CA VAL A 147 0.93 -30.17 -14.71
C VAL A 147 1.26 -31.63 -15.02
N PRO A 148 1.41 -32.50 -14.00
CA PRO A 148 1.62 -33.92 -14.27
C PRO A 148 0.52 -34.46 -15.21
N ASN A 149 0.94 -34.99 -16.36
CA ASN A 149 0.09 -35.52 -17.42
C ASN A 149 -0.76 -34.49 -18.21
N GLY A 150 -0.42 -33.20 -18.21
CA GLY A 150 -1.09 -32.24 -19.11
C GLY A 150 -0.69 -30.78 -18.90
N PHE A 151 -1.56 -29.87 -19.32
CA PHE A 151 -1.48 -28.45 -19.03
C PHE A 151 -2.89 -27.88 -18.84
N TYR A 152 -2.97 -26.69 -18.27
CA TYR A 152 -4.17 -25.86 -18.30
C TYR A 152 -3.78 -24.41 -18.55
N CYS A 153 -4.74 -23.60 -18.98
CA CYS A 153 -4.54 -22.17 -19.18
C CYS A 153 -5.02 -21.41 -17.93
N GLN A 154 -4.11 -20.68 -17.30
CA GLN A 154 -4.40 -19.85 -16.15
C GLN A 154 -4.60 -18.41 -16.60
N CYS A 155 -5.74 -17.81 -16.22
CA CYS A 155 -5.97 -16.40 -16.44
C CYS A 155 -5.27 -15.56 -15.36
N PRO A 156 -4.80 -14.34 -15.71
CA PRO A 156 -4.33 -13.37 -14.71
C PRO A 156 -5.45 -13.00 -13.72
N ASP A 157 -5.05 -12.40 -12.59
CA ASP A 157 -6.00 -11.78 -11.67
C ASP A 157 -6.86 -10.73 -12.40
N GLY A 158 -8.13 -10.62 -11.99
CA GLY A 158 -9.12 -9.76 -12.68
C GLY A 158 -9.81 -10.41 -13.87
N TYR A 159 -9.56 -11.70 -14.15
CA TYR A 159 -10.22 -12.45 -15.22
C TYR A 159 -10.83 -13.78 -14.74
N ASN A 160 -11.93 -14.18 -15.35
CA ASN A 160 -12.54 -15.50 -15.20
C ASN A 160 -12.08 -16.46 -16.29
N THR A 161 -11.86 -17.71 -15.91
CA THR A 161 -11.45 -18.78 -16.85
C THR A 161 -12.67 -19.48 -17.43
N ASN A 162 -13.07 -19.12 -18.66
CA ASN A 162 -14.05 -19.90 -19.44
C ASN A 162 -13.37 -21.00 -20.28
N CYS A 163 -12.49 -21.78 -19.64
CA CYS A 163 -11.71 -22.93 -20.17
C CYS A 163 -10.82 -22.70 -21.42
N GLU A 164 -11.09 -21.70 -22.27
CA GLU A 164 -10.32 -21.37 -23.48
C GLU A 164 -9.94 -19.88 -23.57
N PHE A 165 -10.69 -18.99 -22.90
CA PHE A 165 -10.48 -17.55 -22.94
C PHE A 165 -10.62 -16.93 -21.54
N CYS A 166 -9.85 -15.87 -21.32
CA CYS A 166 -9.96 -15.04 -20.13
C CYS A 166 -10.99 -13.94 -20.38
N GLU A 167 -12.08 -13.99 -19.65
CA GLU A 167 -13.10 -12.94 -19.66
C GLU A 167 -12.85 -11.99 -18.49
N ASP A 168 -12.82 -10.70 -18.80
CA ASP A 168 -12.68 -9.65 -17.79
C ASP A 168 -13.75 -9.77 -16.70
N ILE A 169 -13.33 -9.74 -15.43
CA ILE A 169 -14.26 -9.68 -14.30
C ILE A 169 -14.69 -8.23 -14.18
N ASN A 170 -15.99 -7.96 -14.28
CA ASN A 170 -16.48 -6.61 -14.04
C ASN A 170 -16.74 -6.39 -12.55
N GLU A 171 -15.73 -5.89 -11.82
CA GLU A 171 -15.82 -5.73 -10.37
C GLU A 171 -16.91 -4.75 -9.94
N CYS A 172 -17.20 -3.74 -10.78
CA CYS A 172 -18.26 -2.76 -10.55
C CYS A 172 -19.67 -3.39 -10.64
N LEU A 173 -19.86 -4.44 -11.47
CA LEU A 173 -21.12 -5.16 -11.57
C LEU A 173 -21.27 -6.22 -10.47
N THR A 174 -20.17 -6.83 -10.06
CA THR A 174 -20.16 -7.84 -8.99
C THR A 174 -20.11 -7.24 -7.59
N ASN A 175 -19.91 -5.92 -7.46
CA ASN A 175 -19.71 -5.20 -6.19
C ASN A 175 -18.55 -5.79 -5.38
N THR A 176 -17.47 -6.16 -6.09
CA THR A 176 -16.22 -6.64 -5.49
C THR A 176 -15.09 -5.60 -5.60
N ASP A 177 -15.43 -4.39 -6.04
CA ASP A 177 -14.53 -3.25 -6.05
C ASP A 177 -14.29 -2.72 -4.62
N ASP A 178 -13.09 -2.18 -4.40
CA ASP A 178 -12.69 -1.54 -3.15
C ASP A 178 -12.90 -0.01 -3.19
N CYS A 179 -13.76 0.49 -4.08
CA CYS A 179 -14.02 1.92 -4.19
C CYS A 179 -14.77 2.45 -2.96
N ASP A 180 -14.46 3.69 -2.58
CA ASP A 180 -15.25 4.39 -1.57
C ASP A 180 -16.72 4.51 -2.00
N LYS A 181 -17.63 4.50 -1.03
CA LYS A 181 -19.08 4.61 -1.29
C LYS A 181 -19.47 5.89 -2.02
N VAL A 182 -18.70 6.97 -1.86
CA VAL A 182 -18.92 8.24 -2.57
C VAL A 182 -18.28 8.20 -3.96
N GLY A 183 -17.26 7.35 -4.15
CA GLY A 183 -16.58 7.15 -5.42
C GLY A 183 -17.44 6.40 -6.44
N GLN A 184 -17.08 6.56 -7.71
CA GLN A 184 -17.63 5.83 -8.83
C GLN A 184 -16.62 4.78 -9.31
N CYS A 185 -17.03 3.52 -9.32
CA CYS A 185 -16.29 2.43 -9.94
C CYS A 185 -16.41 2.50 -11.46
N ILE A 186 -15.28 2.32 -12.15
CA ILE A 186 -15.15 2.28 -13.60
C ILE A 186 -14.45 0.97 -13.96
N ASN A 187 -15.14 0.08 -14.66
CA ASN A 187 -14.54 -1.17 -15.09
C ASN A 187 -13.47 -0.93 -16.16
N THR A 188 -12.34 -1.62 -16.04
CA THR A 188 -11.25 -1.60 -17.02
C THR A 188 -10.85 -3.03 -17.38
N ASN A 189 -10.06 -3.24 -18.43
CA ASN A 189 -9.71 -4.60 -18.81
C ASN A 189 -8.66 -5.19 -17.86
N GLY A 190 -9.06 -6.19 -17.07
CA GLY A 190 -8.29 -6.89 -16.04
C GLY A 190 -8.30 -6.23 -14.67
N SER A 191 -9.11 -5.19 -14.46
CA SER A 191 -9.20 -4.47 -13.19
C SER A 191 -10.32 -3.42 -13.20
N TYR A 192 -10.34 -2.54 -12.22
CA TYR A 192 -11.24 -1.40 -12.14
C TYR A 192 -10.50 -0.17 -11.63
N GLU A 193 -11.03 1.00 -11.94
CA GLU A 193 -10.57 2.28 -11.40
C GLU A 193 -11.67 2.93 -10.56
N CYS A 194 -11.26 3.50 -9.42
CA CYS A 194 -12.14 4.33 -8.60
C CYS A 194 -11.92 5.80 -8.95
N SER A 195 -13.01 6.51 -9.20
CA SER A 195 -12.98 7.95 -9.47
C SER A 195 -13.82 8.70 -8.44
N CYS A 196 -13.32 9.86 -7.98
CA CYS A 196 -14.08 10.70 -7.06
C CYS A 196 -14.95 11.69 -7.83
N PRO A 197 -16.19 11.94 -7.38
CA PRO A 197 -17.05 12.95 -7.98
C PRO A 197 -16.45 14.35 -7.82
N LYS A 198 -16.95 15.31 -8.62
CA LYS A 198 -16.53 16.71 -8.51
C LYS A 198 -16.73 17.24 -7.09
N GLY A 199 -15.75 17.99 -6.58
CA GLY A 199 -15.73 18.48 -5.20
C GLY A 199 -15.06 17.52 -4.22
N TYR A 200 -14.54 16.38 -4.70
CA TYR A 200 -13.78 15.42 -3.90
C TYR A 200 -12.42 15.14 -4.56
N TYR A 201 -11.46 14.70 -3.76
CA TYR A 201 -10.16 14.20 -4.22
C TYR A 201 -9.90 12.79 -3.67
N MET A 202 -9.08 12.03 -4.40
CA MET A 202 -8.71 10.67 -4.01
C MET A 202 -7.58 10.71 -2.96
N ASN A 203 -7.81 10.09 -1.81
CA ASN A 203 -6.81 9.89 -0.75
C ASN A 203 -6.89 8.45 -0.23
N ASN A 204 -5.87 7.62 -0.48
CA ASN A 204 -5.82 6.21 -0.04
C ASN A 204 -7.10 5.42 -0.39
N ASN A 205 -7.56 5.47 -1.64
CA ASN A 205 -8.79 4.85 -2.14
C ASN A 205 -10.09 5.39 -1.52
N LYS A 206 -10.03 6.53 -0.82
CA LYS A 206 -11.21 7.24 -0.29
C LYS A 206 -11.42 8.57 -0.99
N CYS A 207 -12.68 8.90 -1.21
CA CYS A 207 -13.05 10.21 -1.72
C CYS A 207 -13.24 11.17 -0.55
N GLU A 208 -12.26 12.05 -0.37
CA GLU A 208 -12.29 13.10 0.63
C GLU A 208 -12.80 14.39 0.02
N ASP A 209 -13.63 15.10 0.79
CA ASP A 209 -14.23 16.36 0.41
C ASP A 209 -13.16 17.45 0.24
N VAL A 210 -13.24 18.23 -0.83
CA VAL A 210 -12.38 19.40 -1.03
C VAL A 210 -12.94 20.55 -0.20
N ASP A 211 -12.27 20.92 0.90
CA ASP A 211 -12.71 22.07 1.69
C ASP A 211 -12.29 23.38 0.99
N GLU A 212 -13.19 23.94 0.17
CA GLU A 212 -12.90 25.17 -0.55
C GLU A 212 -12.69 26.38 0.38
N CYS A 213 -13.26 26.34 1.59
CA CYS A 213 -13.16 27.40 2.59
C CYS A 213 -11.80 27.40 3.31
N GLU A 214 -11.23 26.22 3.58
CA GLU A 214 -9.89 26.05 4.14
C GLU A 214 -8.84 26.40 3.10
N MET A 215 -9.02 25.91 1.86
CA MET A 215 -8.10 26.16 0.74
C MET A 215 -8.16 27.58 0.18
N LYS A 216 -9.15 28.40 0.59
CA LYS A 216 -9.37 29.78 0.09
C LYS A 216 -9.57 29.85 -1.42
N ILE A 217 -10.20 28.83 -1.98
CA ILE A 217 -10.60 28.77 -3.39
C ILE A 217 -12.11 28.97 -3.57
N ASP A 218 -12.83 29.21 -2.48
CA ASP A 218 -14.23 29.59 -2.50
C ASP A 218 -14.44 30.88 -3.31
N ASN A 219 -15.57 30.96 -4.00
CA ASN A 219 -15.95 32.13 -4.81
C ASN A 219 -16.91 33.07 -4.05
N CYS A 220 -16.92 33.02 -2.72
CA CYS A 220 -17.82 33.83 -1.93
C CYS A 220 -17.44 35.31 -2.00
N GLY A 221 -18.43 36.16 -2.31
CA GLY A 221 -18.22 37.61 -2.37
C GLY A 221 -17.97 38.26 -1.01
N ASN A 222 -17.56 39.53 -1.01
CA ASN A 222 -17.40 40.33 0.20
C ASN A 222 -18.67 40.33 1.07
N HIS A 223 -18.52 40.49 2.40
CA HIS A 223 -19.61 40.42 3.39
C HIS A 223 -20.29 39.05 3.49
N SER A 224 -19.51 37.98 3.30
CA SER A 224 -19.96 36.60 3.45
C SER A 224 -18.98 35.77 4.27
N ARG A 225 -19.47 34.63 4.76
CA ARG A 225 -18.67 33.57 5.37
C ARG A 225 -18.85 32.30 4.54
N CYS A 226 -17.74 31.72 4.08
CA CYS A 226 -17.74 30.40 3.47
C CYS A 226 -18.09 29.32 4.51
N ILE A 227 -18.90 28.35 4.11
CA ILE A 227 -19.28 27.17 4.90
C ILE A 227 -19.09 25.95 4.00
N ASN A 228 -18.12 25.10 4.34
CA ASN A 228 -17.86 23.88 3.59
C ASN A 228 -19.01 22.87 3.73
N THR A 229 -19.28 22.11 2.67
CA THR A 229 -20.31 21.07 2.61
C THR A 229 -19.83 19.88 1.77
N PRO A 230 -20.36 18.67 1.96
CA PRO A 230 -19.91 17.53 1.15
C PRO A 230 -20.09 17.78 -0.36
N GLY A 231 -18.98 17.85 -1.09
CA GLY A 231 -18.84 18.05 -2.54
C GLY A 231 -18.92 19.50 -3.02
N SER A 232 -18.99 20.50 -2.14
CA SER A 232 -19.18 21.91 -2.49
C SER A 232 -19.05 22.83 -1.27
N PHE A 233 -19.29 24.12 -1.43
CA PHE A 233 -19.43 25.06 -0.32
C PHE A 233 -20.66 25.94 -0.48
N ASN A 234 -21.02 26.63 0.61
CA ASN A 234 -22.07 27.65 0.63
C ASN A 234 -21.54 28.97 1.18
N CYS A 235 -21.98 30.08 0.58
CA CYS A 235 -21.67 31.42 1.05
C CYS A 235 -22.80 31.96 1.92
N LYS A 236 -22.53 32.19 3.21
CA LYS A 236 -23.50 32.78 4.14
C LYS A 236 -23.26 34.26 4.30
N CYS A 237 -24.19 35.10 3.86
CA CYS A 237 -24.08 36.55 4.00
C CYS A 237 -24.12 37.00 5.47
N CYS A 238 -23.39 38.07 5.77
CA CYS A 238 -23.50 38.79 7.03
C CYS A 238 -24.91 39.41 7.19
N SER A 239 -25.31 39.72 8.42
CA SER A 239 -26.61 40.34 8.70
C SER A 239 -26.82 41.62 7.89
N GLY A 240 -27.98 41.76 7.26
CA GLY A 240 -28.32 42.91 6.42
C GLY A 240 -27.91 42.76 4.95
N TYR A 241 -27.36 41.62 4.55
CA TYR A 241 -27.01 41.30 3.16
C TYR A 241 -27.76 40.05 2.67
N GLU A 242 -28.07 40.01 1.38
CA GLU A 242 -28.75 38.90 0.71
C GLU A 242 -27.85 38.27 -0.37
N LEU A 243 -27.92 36.95 -0.51
CA LEU A 243 -27.09 36.18 -1.44
C LEU A 243 -27.66 36.28 -2.86
N THR A 244 -26.84 36.67 -3.81
CA THR A 244 -27.16 36.74 -5.24
C THR A 244 -26.77 35.44 -5.97
N ALA A 245 -27.27 35.26 -7.19
CA ALA A 245 -26.99 34.06 -8.01
C ALA A 245 -25.51 33.89 -8.41
N ASP A 246 -24.69 34.94 -8.30
CA ASP A 246 -23.24 34.92 -8.55
C ASP A 246 -22.41 34.77 -7.26
N ASN A 247 -23.00 34.21 -6.19
CA ASN A 247 -22.37 33.97 -4.88
C ASN A 247 -21.83 35.24 -4.18
N LYS A 248 -22.41 36.41 -4.49
CA LYS A 248 -22.09 37.68 -3.82
C LYS A 248 -23.15 38.05 -2.82
N CYS A 249 -22.76 38.85 -1.83
CA CYS A 249 -23.67 39.40 -0.85
C CYS A 249 -23.86 40.89 -1.12
N THR A 250 -25.09 41.29 -1.42
CA THR A 250 -25.47 42.70 -1.60
C THR A 250 -26.30 43.16 -0.42
N ALA A 251 -26.20 44.44 -0.06
CA ALA A 251 -26.99 44.99 1.03
C ALA A 251 -28.47 44.75 0.72
N GLY A 252 -29.14 43.97 1.56
CA GLY A 252 -30.57 43.77 1.46
C GLY A 252 -31.23 45.13 1.56
N PHE A 253 -32.18 45.43 0.67
CA PHE A 253 -32.92 46.68 0.78
C PHE A 253 -33.47 46.78 2.21
N PRO A 254 -33.28 47.91 2.91
CA PRO A 254 -34.03 48.12 4.15
C PRO A 254 -35.49 47.92 3.77
N ARG A 255 -36.22 47.05 4.50
CA ARG A 255 -37.67 46.86 4.31
C ARG A 255 -38.24 48.22 4.00
N SER A 256 -38.71 48.40 2.77
CA SER A 256 -39.12 49.70 2.26
C SER A 256 -40.11 50.32 3.24
N ILE A 257 -40.23 51.64 3.25
CA ILE A 257 -41.19 52.37 4.12
C ILE A 257 -42.61 51.74 4.03
N LEU A 258 -42.94 51.10 2.90
CA LEU A 258 -44.14 50.29 2.66
C LEU A 258 -44.31 49.09 3.62
N GLY A 259 -43.23 48.39 3.98
CA GLY A 259 -43.24 47.28 4.94
C GLY A 259 -43.40 47.74 6.39
N THR A 260 -43.01 48.97 6.73
CA THR A 260 -43.31 49.58 8.03
C THR A 260 -44.77 49.97 8.15
N LEU A 261 -45.42 50.39 7.06
CA LEU A 261 -46.84 50.77 7.05
C LEU A 261 -47.78 49.57 7.29
N LEU A 262 -47.41 48.38 6.82
CA LEU A 262 -48.17 47.14 7.05
C LEU A 262 -47.99 46.55 8.46
N ASN A 263 -47.10 47.11 9.28
CA ASN A 263 -46.87 46.70 10.66
C ASN A 263 -47.53 47.63 11.70
N TYR A 264 -48.23 48.70 11.28
CA TYR A 264 -48.99 49.54 12.21
C TYR A 264 -50.34 48.91 12.54
N PRO A 265 -50.80 49.00 13.81
CA PRO A 265 -52.14 48.57 14.15
C PRO A 265 -53.17 49.37 13.34
N PRO A 266 -54.29 48.75 12.91
CA PRO A 266 -55.28 49.40 12.03
C PRO A 266 -55.83 50.73 12.60
N SER A 267 -55.79 50.91 13.92
CA SER A 267 -56.12 52.17 14.60
C SER A 267 -55.22 53.35 14.19
N PHE A 268 -53.94 53.12 13.92
CA PHE A 268 -52.99 54.17 13.53
C PHE A 268 -53.21 54.64 12.09
N ILE A 269 -53.58 53.73 11.20
CA ILE A 269 -53.88 54.03 9.79
C ILE A 269 -55.15 54.90 9.69
N ILE A 270 -56.16 54.62 10.53
CA ILE A 270 -57.39 55.42 10.62
C ILE A 270 -57.09 56.86 11.08
N ILE A 271 -56.20 57.04 12.06
CA ILE A 271 -55.81 58.38 12.55
C ILE A 271 -55.16 59.20 11.44
N ILE A 272 -54.29 58.59 10.63
CA ILE A 272 -53.62 59.27 9.50
C ILE A 272 -54.65 59.70 8.45
N ILE A 273 -55.63 58.86 8.12
CA ILE A 273 -56.72 59.22 7.19
C ILE A 273 -57.56 60.38 7.73
N ILE A 274 -57.90 60.37 9.03
CA ILE A 274 -58.67 61.46 9.65
C ILE A 274 -57.90 62.78 9.57
N ILE A 275 -56.58 62.77 9.84
CA ILE A 275 -55.73 63.96 9.74
C ILE A 275 -55.68 64.47 8.30
N ILE A 276 -55.57 63.59 7.31
CA ILE A 276 -55.57 64.00 5.89
C ILE A 276 -56.92 64.63 5.52
N ILE A 277 -58.04 64.07 5.96
CA ILE A 277 -59.39 64.61 5.71
C ILE A 277 -59.56 65.98 6.39
N ILE A 278 -59.08 66.16 7.62
CA ILE A 278 -59.17 67.44 8.34
C ILE A 278 -58.36 68.52 7.62
N ILE A 279 -57.17 68.17 7.13
CA ILE A 279 -56.32 69.10 6.36
C ILE A 279 -57.00 69.50 5.05
N ILE A 280 -57.61 68.54 4.34
CA ILE A 280 -58.34 68.82 3.09
C ILE A 280 -59.56 69.72 3.37
N ILE A 281 -60.31 69.47 4.44
CA ILE A 281 -61.45 70.31 4.85
C ILE A 281 -60.98 71.73 5.21
N ILE A 282 -59.88 71.87 5.95
CA ILE A 282 -59.31 73.18 6.28
C ILE A 282 -58.90 73.94 5.02
N ILE A 283 -58.27 73.25 4.05
CA ILE A 283 -57.91 73.85 2.76
C ILE A 283 -59.14 74.30 1.98
N ILE A 284 -60.22 73.51 1.98
CA ILE A 284 -61.48 73.87 1.31
C ILE A 284 -62.19 75.04 1.99
N ILE A 285 -62.07 75.21 3.31
CA ILE A 285 -62.69 76.33 4.05
C ILE A 285 -61.90 77.64 3.87
N ILE A 286 -60.62 77.56 3.54
CA ILE A 286 -59.72 78.73 3.38
C ILE A 286 -59.74 79.29 1.93
N VAL A 287 -60.36 78.59 0.97
CA VAL A 287 -60.51 79.00 -0.45
C VAL A 287 -61.95 79.42 -0.73
#